data_AF-A0A6A3VSB8-F1
#
_entry.id   AF-A0A6A3VSB8-F1
#
_cell.length_a   1.000
_cell.length_b   1.000
_cell.length_c   1.000
_cell.angle_alpha   90.00
_cell.angle_beta   90.00
_cell.angle_gamma   90.00
#
_symmetry.space_group_name_H-M   'P 1'
#
loop_
_entity.id
_entity.type
_entity.pdbx_description
1 polymer ?
#
loop_
_entity_poly.entity_id
_entity_poly.type
_entity_poly.pdbx_seq_one_letter_code
_entity_poly.pdbx_strand_id
1 'polypeptide(L)'
;MIHRWEAVQVELHGHYSIERFTALSDYSRSTGFWRALVILPLTPLPSLIVVALIDAMPLESIDKGVAHSGTSWVRATLTCFIYTHCAIEQIRLYSPSLKLQPVAALSISIPAALLTNLLAFGLSVFVCYPLPFVTVVMSFPWLGFTTFFLLRVCGAHMRANPEAVKDVVRFATVGGAQITIVLIFAVFNTFFSNLSPTYQPLFALLIPVFKVAGDPATLRRKVRFRWS
;
A
#
# COMPACT_ATOMS: atom_id res chain seq x y z
N MET A 1 34.93 2.28 -1.14
CA MET A 1 33.77 1.70 -0.42
C MET A 1 32.47 2.38 -0.84
N ILE A 2 32.44 3.70 -1.02
CA ILE A 2 31.29 4.49 -1.50
C ILE A 2 30.84 4.10 -2.92
N HIS A 3 31.74 3.90 -3.89
CA HIS A 3 31.37 3.47 -5.25
C HIS A 3 30.69 2.08 -5.33
N ARG A 4 30.94 1.19 -4.37
CA ARG A 4 30.24 -0.11 -4.32
C ARG A 4 28.83 0.02 -3.74
N TRP A 5 28.59 1.05 -2.93
CA TRP A 5 27.28 1.39 -2.38
C TRP A 5 26.40 2.08 -3.43
N GLU A 6 26.98 3.01 -4.19
CA GLU A 6 26.31 3.68 -5.32
C GLU A 6 25.88 2.68 -6.41
N ALA A 7 26.72 1.67 -6.70
CA ALA A 7 26.41 0.62 -7.67
C ALA A 7 25.29 -0.35 -7.24
N VAL A 8 24.92 -0.35 -5.94
CA VAL A 8 23.85 -1.18 -5.37
C VAL A 8 22.54 -0.37 -5.23
N GLN A 9 22.60 0.96 -5.35
CA GLN A 9 21.38 1.78 -5.35
C GLN A 9 20.69 1.72 -6.71
N VAL A 10 19.80 0.73 -6.83
CA VAL A 10 18.88 0.53 -7.97
C VAL A 10 17.98 1.74 -8.18
N GLU A 11 17.70 2.51 -7.13
CA GLU A 11 16.88 3.74 -7.20
C GLU A 11 17.49 4.82 -8.10
N LEU A 12 18.83 4.86 -8.28
CA LEU A 12 19.47 5.90 -9.08
C LEU A 12 19.36 5.70 -10.61
N HIS A 13 19.00 4.49 -11.05
CA HIS A 13 19.12 4.09 -12.47
C HIS A 13 17.79 4.00 -13.22
N GLY A 14 16.66 4.30 -12.56
CA GLY A 14 15.36 4.32 -13.21
C GLY A 14 14.98 5.73 -13.63
N HIS A 15 15.22 6.12 -14.90
CA HIS A 15 14.72 7.35 -15.56
C HIS A 15 14.16 8.44 -14.61
N TYR A 16 14.99 8.94 -13.69
CA TYR A 16 14.64 10.12 -12.94
C TYR A 16 14.80 11.27 -13.93
N SER A 17 13.70 12.01 -14.21
CA SER A 17 13.83 13.25 -14.99
C SER A 17 14.95 14.06 -14.34
N ILE A 18 15.91 14.52 -15.15
CA ILE A 18 17.05 15.32 -14.70
C ILE A 18 16.54 16.47 -13.80
N GLU A 19 15.38 17.03 -14.13
CA GLU A 19 14.67 18.05 -13.34
C GLU A 19 14.39 17.67 -11.89
N ARG A 20 14.02 16.40 -11.59
CA ARG A 20 13.80 15.95 -10.20
C ARG A 20 15.11 15.83 -9.44
N PHE A 21 16.18 15.41 -10.11
CA PHE A 21 17.51 15.35 -9.51
C PHE A 21 18.06 16.75 -9.25
N THR A 22 17.90 17.68 -10.19
CA THR A 22 18.28 19.09 -10.01
C THR A 22 17.45 19.74 -8.90
N ALA A 23 16.14 19.51 -8.86
CA ALA A 23 15.27 20.02 -7.80
C ALA A 23 15.64 19.46 -6.41
N LEU A 24 16.01 18.18 -6.32
CA LEU A 24 16.49 17.57 -5.07
C LEU A 24 17.87 18.10 -4.66
N SER A 25 18.77 18.32 -5.63
CA SER A 25 20.07 18.97 -5.45
C SER A 25 19.91 20.39 -4.91
N ASP A 26 19.06 21.18 -5.56
CA ASP A 26 18.79 22.57 -5.20
C ASP A 26 18.07 22.66 -3.86
N TYR A 27 17.13 21.74 -3.58
CA TYR A 27 16.51 21.61 -2.27
C TYR A 27 17.54 21.24 -1.19
N SER A 28 18.42 20.26 -1.45
CA SER A 28 19.46 19.85 -0.48
C SER A 28 20.50 20.95 -0.23
N ARG A 29 20.76 21.79 -1.23
CA ARG A 29 21.71 22.90 -1.15
C ARG A 29 21.13 24.15 -0.50
N SER A 30 19.81 24.36 -0.61
CA SER A 30 19.10 25.51 -0.02
C SER A 30 18.47 25.21 1.35
N THR A 31 18.29 23.94 1.70
CA THR A 31 17.62 23.53 2.94
C THR A 31 18.65 23.23 4.02
N GLY A 32 18.60 23.98 5.13
CA GLY A 32 19.47 23.73 6.28
C GLY A 32 19.25 22.35 6.91
N PHE A 33 20.32 21.73 7.42
CA PHE A 33 20.31 20.42 8.09
C PHE A 33 19.16 20.26 9.10
N TRP A 34 18.82 21.31 9.85
CA TRP A 34 17.73 21.33 10.81
C TRP A 34 16.33 21.17 10.19
N ARG A 35 16.08 21.74 8.99
CA ARG A 35 14.80 21.53 8.29
C ARG A 35 14.69 20.09 7.81
N ALA A 36 15.76 19.50 7.30
CA ALA A 36 15.78 18.09 6.91
C ALA A 36 15.57 17.16 8.14
N LEU A 37 16.22 17.46 9.27
CA LEU A 37 16.09 16.73 10.53
C LEU A 37 14.66 16.78 11.09
N VAL A 38 13.91 17.86 10.85
CA VAL A 38 12.51 17.99 11.28
C VAL A 38 11.54 17.35 10.29
N ILE A 39 11.76 17.50 8.98
CA ILE A 39 10.86 16.97 7.95
C ILE A 39 10.90 15.44 7.89
N LEU A 40 12.07 14.85 8.13
CA LEU A 40 12.27 13.39 8.10
C LEU A 40 11.42 12.61 9.12
N PRO A 41 11.28 13.03 10.39
CA PRO A 41 10.33 12.43 11.32
C PRO A 41 8.91 12.98 11.13
N LEU A 42 8.72 14.23 10.69
CA LEU A 42 7.38 14.80 10.50
C LEU A 42 6.60 14.15 9.34
N THR A 43 7.27 13.44 8.44
CA THR A 43 6.61 12.68 7.36
C THR A 43 5.98 11.36 7.84
N PRO A 44 6.68 10.50 8.62
CA PRO A 44 6.08 9.28 9.19
C PRO A 44 5.33 9.50 10.51
N LEU A 45 5.64 10.53 11.31
CA LEU A 45 5.00 10.72 12.63
C LEU A 45 3.47 10.90 12.55
N PRO A 46 2.90 11.69 11.62
CA PRO A 46 1.45 11.85 11.51
C PRO A 46 0.75 10.53 11.18
N SER A 47 1.32 9.73 10.27
CA SER A 47 0.74 8.41 9.95
C SER A 47 0.84 7.45 11.12
N LEU A 48 1.97 7.46 11.86
CA LEU A 48 2.14 6.66 13.08
C LEU A 48 1.16 7.06 14.19
N ILE A 49 0.90 8.35 14.39
CA ILE A 49 -0.08 8.83 15.39
C ILE A 49 -1.48 8.35 15.02
N VAL A 50 -1.86 8.46 13.74
CA VAL A 50 -3.17 7.99 13.27
C VAL A 50 -3.33 6.49 13.48
N VAL A 51 -2.31 5.69 13.15
CA VAL A 51 -2.32 4.24 13.38
C VAL A 51 -2.36 3.90 14.87
N ALA A 52 -1.56 4.57 15.70
CA ALA A 52 -1.58 4.39 17.14
C ALA A 52 -2.94 4.74 17.77
N LEU A 53 -3.63 5.76 17.27
CA LEU A 53 -4.97 6.13 17.74
C LEU A 53 -6.01 5.05 17.38
N ILE A 54 -5.90 4.48 16.19
CA ILE A 54 -6.72 3.34 15.74
C ILE A 54 -6.43 2.12 16.63
N ASP A 55 -5.17 1.81 16.89
CA ASP A 55 -4.74 0.66 17.67
C ASP A 55 -5.03 0.81 19.17
N ALA A 56 -5.10 2.04 19.67
CA ALA A 56 -5.51 2.33 21.04
C ALA A 56 -6.99 2.01 21.31
N MET A 57 -7.81 1.83 20.27
CA MET A 57 -9.19 1.38 20.45
C MET A 57 -9.22 -0.07 20.96
N PRO A 58 -9.88 -0.33 22.11
CA PRO A 58 -9.83 -1.63 22.76
C PRO A 58 -10.37 -2.74 21.86
N LEU A 59 -9.64 -3.84 21.75
CA LEU A 59 -10.14 -5.06 21.13
C LEU A 59 -11.06 -5.77 22.10
N GLU A 60 -12.34 -5.87 21.77
CA GLU A 60 -13.25 -6.75 22.48
C GLU A 60 -12.97 -8.21 22.11
N SER A 61 -13.10 -9.11 23.09
CA SER A 61 -12.88 -10.55 22.91
C SER A 61 -13.82 -11.09 21.83
N ILE A 62 -13.25 -11.78 20.85
CA ILE A 62 -13.96 -12.37 19.70
C ILE A 62 -15.03 -13.37 20.18
N ASP A 63 -14.86 -13.97 21.36
CA ASP A 63 -15.77 -14.96 21.94
C ASP A 63 -17.18 -14.41 22.28
N LYS A 64 -17.34 -13.08 22.35
CA LYS A 64 -18.64 -12.44 22.67
C LYS A 64 -19.57 -12.30 21.46
N GLY A 65 -19.16 -12.80 20.29
CA GLY A 65 -19.95 -12.80 19.06
C GLY A 65 -20.04 -11.43 18.36
N VAL A 66 -20.74 -11.39 17.22
CA VAL A 66 -20.87 -10.19 16.38
C VAL A 66 -21.48 -9.00 17.13
N ALA A 67 -22.43 -9.24 18.03
CA ALA A 67 -23.18 -8.18 18.74
C ALA A 67 -22.30 -7.33 19.68
N HIS A 68 -21.19 -7.88 20.19
CA HIS A 68 -20.24 -7.18 21.06
C HIS A 68 -18.94 -6.83 20.32
N SER A 69 -18.97 -6.77 18.98
CA SER A 69 -17.78 -6.47 18.18
C SER A 69 -17.79 -5.06 17.59
N GLY A 70 -18.69 -4.19 18.06
CA GLY A 70 -18.90 -2.84 17.53
C GLY A 70 -17.62 -2.02 17.44
N THR A 71 -16.79 -2.03 18.48
CA THR A 71 -15.51 -1.32 18.53
C THR A 71 -14.54 -1.79 17.43
N SER A 72 -14.48 -3.10 17.18
CA SER A 72 -13.67 -3.70 16.11
C SER A 72 -14.15 -3.28 14.72
N TRP A 73 -15.47 -3.20 14.50
CA TRP A 73 -16.05 -2.74 13.23
C TRP A 73 -15.86 -1.25 12.98
N VAL A 74 -15.97 -0.42 14.02
CA VAL A 74 -15.65 1.02 13.91
C VAL A 74 -14.19 1.20 13.53
N ARG A 75 -13.29 0.48 14.20
CA ARG A 75 -11.85 0.50 13.88
C ARG A 75 -11.59 0.05 12.44
N ALA A 76 -12.16 -1.08 12.03
CA ALA A 76 -12.02 -1.59 10.66
C ALA A 76 -12.53 -0.60 9.61
N THR A 77 -13.67 0.05 9.88
CA THR A 77 -14.26 1.07 9.00
C THR A 77 -13.37 2.31 8.90
N LEU A 78 -12.84 2.80 10.01
CA LEU A 78 -11.96 3.97 10.05
C LEU A 78 -10.64 3.69 9.30
N THR A 79 -10.02 2.53 9.55
CA THR A 79 -8.82 2.10 8.84
C THR A 79 -9.06 1.97 7.34
N CYS A 80 -10.18 1.36 6.95
CA CYS A 80 -10.56 1.22 5.54
C CYS A 80 -10.77 2.59 4.88
N PHE A 81 -11.42 3.53 5.57
CA PHE A 81 -11.59 4.90 5.09
C PHE A 81 -10.24 5.60 4.88
N ILE A 82 -9.35 5.58 5.87
CA ILE A 82 -8.04 6.25 5.79
C ILE A 82 -7.20 5.66 4.66
N TYR A 83 -7.13 4.33 4.57
CA TYR A 83 -6.40 3.65 3.50
C TYR A 83 -6.94 4.00 2.12
N THR A 84 -8.27 3.98 1.95
CA THR A 84 -8.91 4.32 0.67
C THR A 84 -8.67 5.80 0.31
N HIS A 85 -8.78 6.69 1.28
CA HIS A 85 -8.55 8.12 1.07
C HIS A 85 -7.09 8.40 0.66
N CYS A 86 -6.13 7.79 1.34
CA CYS A 86 -4.72 7.88 0.96
C CYS A 86 -4.46 7.31 -0.44
N ALA A 87 -5.12 6.22 -0.84
CA ALA A 87 -4.97 5.66 -2.19
C ALA A 87 -5.53 6.60 -3.27
N ILE A 88 -6.69 7.21 -3.05
CA ILE A 88 -7.29 8.17 -3.98
C ILE A 88 -6.46 9.46 -4.07
N GLU A 89 -5.95 9.96 -2.95
CA GLU A 89 -5.04 11.12 -2.95
C GLU A 89 -3.72 10.81 -3.67
N GLN A 90 -3.17 9.60 -3.53
CA GLN A 90 -2.01 9.17 -4.31
C GLN A 90 -2.29 9.15 -5.81
N ILE A 91 -3.46 8.64 -6.24
CA ILE A 91 -3.88 8.68 -7.65
C ILE A 91 -3.99 10.13 -8.13
N ARG A 92 -4.58 11.01 -7.32
CA ARG A 92 -4.73 12.43 -7.63
C ARG A 92 -3.39 13.14 -7.81
N LEU A 93 -2.41 12.84 -6.97
CA LEU A 93 -1.05 13.40 -7.06
C LEU A 93 -0.25 12.79 -8.21
N TYR A 94 -0.43 11.49 -8.47
CA TYR A 94 0.25 10.78 -9.55
C TYR A 94 -0.28 11.18 -10.94
N SER A 95 -1.59 11.47 -11.04
CA SER A 95 -2.28 11.78 -12.29
C SER A 95 -2.95 13.17 -12.26
N PRO A 96 -2.20 14.26 -12.50
CA PRO A 96 -2.77 15.59 -12.65
C PRO A 96 -3.86 15.67 -13.73
N SER A 97 -3.74 14.82 -14.76
CA SER A 97 -4.70 14.66 -15.86
C SER A 97 -6.11 14.28 -15.39
N LEU A 98 -6.25 13.65 -14.22
CA LEU A 98 -7.53 13.22 -13.67
C LEU A 98 -8.34 14.40 -13.11
N LYS A 99 -7.70 15.53 -12.80
CA LYS A 99 -8.31 16.76 -12.22
C LYS A 99 -9.24 16.46 -11.05
N LEU A 100 -8.88 15.48 -10.22
CA LEU A 100 -9.70 15.05 -9.09
C LEU A 100 -9.66 16.13 -8.00
N GLN A 101 -10.83 16.62 -7.58
CA GLN A 101 -10.93 17.58 -6.47
C GLN A 101 -10.74 16.84 -5.13
N PRO A 102 -10.11 17.47 -4.12
CA PRO A 102 -9.94 16.82 -2.81
C PRO A 102 -11.27 16.43 -2.14
N VAL A 103 -12.31 17.27 -2.31
CA VAL A 103 -13.66 16.95 -1.80
C VAL A 103 -14.26 15.72 -2.52
N ALA A 104 -13.93 15.53 -3.79
CA ALA A 104 -14.30 14.34 -4.55
C ALA A 104 -13.59 13.06 -4.04
N ALA A 105 -12.38 13.19 -3.47
CA ALA A 105 -11.72 12.05 -2.85
C ALA A 105 -12.48 11.54 -1.62
N LEU A 106 -13.08 12.44 -0.84
CA LEU A 106 -13.95 12.07 0.29
C LEU A 106 -15.24 11.39 -0.18
N SER A 107 -15.86 11.90 -1.25
CA SER A 107 -17.09 11.30 -1.79
C SER A 107 -16.88 9.92 -2.42
N ILE A 108 -15.63 9.54 -2.73
CA ILE A 108 -15.26 8.18 -3.14
C ILE A 108 -14.96 7.31 -1.90
N SER A 109 -14.15 7.83 -0.99
CA SER A 109 -13.56 7.03 0.10
C SER A 109 -14.56 6.67 1.20
N ILE A 110 -15.45 7.60 1.57
CA ILE A 110 -16.47 7.37 2.61
C ILE A 110 -17.42 6.23 2.23
N PRO A 111 -18.13 6.29 1.08
CA PRO A 111 -19.08 5.23 0.77
C PRO A 111 -18.40 3.91 0.40
N ALA A 112 -17.20 3.93 -0.19
CA ALA A 112 -16.43 2.71 -0.43
C ALA A 112 -16.09 1.97 0.88
N ALA A 113 -15.62 2.70 1.90
CA ALA A 113 -15.30 2.12 3.20
C ALA A 113 -16.54 1.60 3.93
N LEU A 114 -17.64 2.37 3.92
CA LEU A 114 -18.90 1.98 4.55
C LEU A 114 -19.51 0.74 3.89
N LEU A 115 -19.63 0.71 2.56
CA LEU A 115 -20.23 -0.42 1.86
C LEU A 115 -19.40 -1.70 1.99
N THR A 116 -18.07 -1.58 1.94
CA THR A 116 -17.16 -2.73 2.13
C THR A 116 -17.34 -3.34 3.52
N ASN A 117 -17.34 -2.51 4.58
CA ASN A 117 -17.46 -3.01 5.95
C ASN A 117 -18.89 -3.45 6.29
N LEU A 118 -19.91 -2.82 5.70
CA LEU A 118 -21.31 -3.26 5.84
C LEU A 118 -21.50 -4.65 5.21
N LEU A 119 -20.91 -4.89 4.04
CA LEU A 119 -20.93 -6.20 3.40
C LEU A 119 -20.18 -7.24 4.25
N ALA A 120 -19.01 -6.89 4.78
CA ALA A 120 -18.23 -7.73 5.67
C ALA A 120 -19.00 -8.10 6.95
N PHE A 121 -19.68 -7.12 7.54
CA PHE A 121 -20.55 -7.32 8.71
C PHE A 121 -21.71 -8.25 8.37
N GLY A 122 -22.41 -8.01 7.27
CA GLY A 122 -23.50 -8.88 6.81
C GLY A 122 -23.04 -10.32 6.60
N LEU A 123 -21.93 -10.53 5.88
CA LEU A 123 -21.33 -11.86 5.70
C LEU A 123 -20.96 -12.52 7.02
N SER A 124 -20.46 -11.75 7.98
CA SER A 124 -20.12 -12.27 9.31
C SER A 124 -21.35 -12.72 10.11
N VAL A 125 -22.49 -12.04 9.94
CA VAL A 125 -23.77 -12.41 10.57
C VAL A 125 -24.39 -13.65 9.91
N PHE A 126 -24.34 -13.73 8.57
CA PHE A 126 -25.04 -14.78 7.83
C PHE A 126 -24.24 -16.07 7.62
N VAL A 127 -22.90 -15.99 7.55
CA VAL A 127 -22.04 -17.13 7.20
C VAL A 127 -21.36 -17.71 8.43
N CYS A 128 -20.48 -16.92 9.06
CA CYS A 128 -19.68 -17.35 10.21
C CYS A 128 -18.99 -16.14 10.84
N TYR A 129 -18.92 -16.13 12.17
CA TYR A 129 -18.15 -15.16 12.93
C TYR A 129 -17.12 -15.86 13.83
N PRO A 130 -15.84 -15.44 13.83
CA PRO A 130 -15.22 -14.45 12.94
C PRO A 130 -15.04 -14.99 11.50
N LEU A 131 -15.17 -14.12 10.49
CA LEU A 131 -15.00 -14.54 9.09
C LEU A 131 -13.53 -14.87 8.79
N PRO A 132 -13.19 -16.11 8.40
CA PRO A 132 -11.82 -16.44 8.04
C PRO A 132 -11.40 -15.66 6.80
N PHE A 133 -10.19 -15.07 6.84
CA PHE A 133 -9.62 -14.29 5.74
C PHE A 133 -10.45 -13.06 5.29
N VAL A 134 -11.18 -12.41 6.21
CA VAL A 134 -12.03 -11.23 5.90
C VAL A 134 -11.34 -10.19 5.02
N THR A 135 -10.05 -9.89 5.25
CA THR A 135 -9.29 -8.93 4.46
C THR A 135 -9.14 -9.36 2.99
N VAL A 136 -8.88 -10.64 2.74
CA VAL A 136 -8.72 -11.17 1.38
C VAL A 136 -10.08 -11.22 0.68
N VAL A 137 -11.11 -11.74 1.35
CA VAL A 137 -12.46 -11.84 0.78
C VAL A 137 -13.01 -10.44 0.47
N MET A 138 -12.78 -9.46 1.35
CA MET A 138 -13.26 -8.08 1.19
C MET A 138 -12.40 -7.22 0.26
N SER A 139 -11.21 -7.68 -0.14
CA SER A 139 -10.35 -6.96 -1.09
C SER A 139 -11.04 -6.78 -2.45
N PHE A 140 -11.76 -7.79 -2.93
CA PHE A 140 -12.48 -7.71 -4.21
C PHE A 140 -13.67 -6.72 -4.15
N PRO A 141 -14.59 -6.81 -3.17
CA PRO A 141 -15.61 -5.78 -2.97
C PRO A 141 -15.04 -4.38 -2.82
N TRP A 142 -13.96 -4.22 -2.04
CA TRP A 142 -13.33 -2.92 -1.84
C TRP A 142 -12.83 -2.30 -3.15
N LEU A 143 -12.13 -3.08 -3.99
CA LEU A 143 -11.71 -2.64 -5.33
C LEU A 143 -12.91 -2.29 -6.21
N GLY A 144 -13.96 -3.10 -6.16
CA GLY A 144 -15.20 -2.88 -6.92
C GLY A 144 -15.89 -1.57 -6.54
N PHE A 145 -16.13 -1.35 -5.24
CA PHE A 145 -16.78 -0.13 -4.75
C PHE A 145 -15.93 1.11 -5.01
N THR A 146 -14.63 1.04 -4.75
CA THR A 146 -13.70 2.17 -5.00
C THR A 146 -13.70 2.54 -6.47
N THR A 147 -13.63 1.56 -7.38
CA THR A 147 -13.69 1.78 -8.83
C THR A 147 -15.04 2.34 -9.26
N PHE A 148 -16.13 1.81 -8.71
CA PHE A 148 -17.49 2.29 -9.00
C PHE A 148 -17.66 3.76 -8.65
N PHE A 149 -17.28 4.18 -7.44
CA PHE A 149 -17.39 5.57 -7.03
C PHE A 149 -16.42 6.48 -7.80
N LEU A 150 -15.21 6.01 -8.11
CA LEU A 150 -14.27 6.73 -8.96
C LEU A 150 -14.87 6.99 -10.35
N LEU A 151 -15.48 5.98 -10.97
CA LEU A 151 -16.15 6.11 -12.26
C LEU A 151 -17.40 7.00 -12.16
N ARG A 152 -18.11 6.99 -11.04
CA ARG A 152 -19.26 7.90 -10.84
C ARG A 152 -18.80 9.35 -10.80
N VAL A 153 -17.70 9.64 -10.10
CA VAL A 153 -17.21 11.01 -9.89
C VAL A 153 -16.42 11.53 -11.09
N CYS A 154 -15.53 10.71 -11.66
CA CYS A 154 -14.61 11.11 -12.72
C CYS A 154 -14.82 10.39 -14.05
N GLY A 155 -15.81 9.51 -14.19
CA GLY A 155 -15.97 8.66 -15.38
C GLY A 155 -16.20 9.43 -16.68
N ALA A 156 -16.96 10.54 -16.65
CA ALA A 156 -17.13 11.39 -17.83
C ALA A 156 -15.79 12.03 -18.27
N HIS A 157 -15.01 12.52 -17.30
CA HIS A 157 -13.69 13.10 -17.55
C HIS A 157 -12.67 12.07 -18.02
N MET A 158 -12.70 10.86 -17.44
CA MET A 158 -11.88 9.73 -17.86
C MET A 158 -12.20 9.27 -19.28
N ARG A 159 -13.48 9.22 -19.66
CA ARG A 159 -13.88 8.88 -21.04
C ARG A 159 -13.43 9.94 -22.05
N ALA A 160 -13.43 11.20 -21.65
CA ALA A 160 -12.96 12.30 -22.50
C ALA A 160 -11.42 12.39 -22.58
N ASN A 161 -10.69 11.82 -21.61
CA ASN A 161 -9.23 11.93 -21.51
C ASN A 161 -8.57 10.55 -21.35
N PRO A 162 -8.14 9.91 -22.46
CA PRO A 162 -7.51 8.59 -22.43
C PRO A 162 -6.26 8.51 -21.54
N GLU A 163 -5.49 9.60 -21.44
CA GLU A 163 -4.30 9.66 -20.58
C GLU A 163 -4.64 9.48 -19.09
N ALA A 164 -5.75 10.05 -18.62
CA ALA A 164 -6.19 9.87 -17.23
C ALA A 164 -6.55 8.40 -16.92
N VAL A 165 -7.12 7.68 -17.89
CA VAL A 165 -7.40 6.25 -17.75
C VAL A 165 -6.10 5.45 -17.67
N LYS A 166 -5.14 5.76 -18.54
CA LYS A 166 -3.83 5.09 -18.58
C LYS A 166 -3.07 5.28 -17.26
N ASP A 167 -3.09 6.49 -16.70
CA ASP A 167 -2.43 6.78 -15.42
C ASP A 167 -3.08 6.02 -14.25
N VAL A 168 -4.43 5.99 -14.20
CA VAL A 168 -5.16 5.22 -13.19
C VAL A 168 -4.89 3.71 -13.32
N VAL A 169 -4.91 3.16 -14.54
CA VAL A 169 -4.61 1.72 -14.77
C VAL A 169 -3.18 1.39 -14.39
N ARG A 170 -2.22 2.27 -14.70
CA ARG A 170 -0.81 2.09 -14.31
C ARG A 170 -0.66 2.11 -12.80
N PHE A 171 -1.31 3.05 -12.12
CA PHE A 171 -1.34 3.10 -10.66
C PHE A 171 -1.96 1.81 -10.07
N ALA A 172 -3.10 1.37 -10.60
CA ALA A 172 -3.77 0.13 -10.17
C ALA A 172 -2.90 -1.11 -10.38
N THR A 173 -2.13 -1.16 -11.48
CA THR A 173 -1.19 -2.25 -11.75
C THR A 173 -0.06 -2.29 -10.73
N VAL A 174 0.50 -1.13 -10.39
CA VAL A 174 1.52 -1.02 -9.32
C VAL A 174 0.93 -1.39 -7.96
N GLY A 175 -0.29 -0.94 -7.65
CA GLY A 175 -1.01 -1.33 -6.44
C GLY A 175 -1.29 -2.83 -6.35
N GLY A 176 -1.70 -3.46 -7.46
CA GLY A 176 -1.87 -4.92 -7.54
C GLY A 176 -0.59 -5.70 -7.30
N ALA A 177 0.55 -5.20 -7.80
CA ALA A 177 1.85 -5.78 -7.51
C ALA A 177 2.20 -5.69 -6.01
N GLN A 178 1.87 -4.57 -5.35
CA GLN A 178 2.07 -4.44 -3.89
C GLN A 178 1.22 -5.43 -3.09
N ILE A 179 -0.04 -5.65 -3.47
CA ILE A 179 -0.90 -6.65 -2.82
C ILE A 179 -0.32 -8.07 -2.97
N THR A 180 0.30 -8.36 -4.11
CA THR A 180 0.94 -9.66 -4.35
C THR A 180 2.07 -9.92 -3.35
N ILE A 181 2.84 -8.90 -2.95
CA ILE A 181 3.88 -9.02 -1.92
C ILE A 181 3.28 -9.42 -0.57
N VAL A 182 2.14 -8.83 -0.20
CA VAL A 182 1.43 -9.15 1.05
C VAL A 182 0.94 -10.60 1.04
N LEU A 183 0.40 -11.08 -0.09
CA LEU A 183 -0.03 -12.47 -0.24
C LEU A 183 1.15 -13.45 -0.14
N ILE A 184 2.27 -13.14 -0.82
CA ILE A 184 3.49 -13.95 -0.74
C ILE A 184 3.98 -14.03 0.72
N PHE A 185 3.95 -12.91 1.45
CA PHE A 185 4.35 -12.88 2.85
C PHE A 185 3.40 -13.67 3.76
N ALA A 186 2.09 -13.61 3.53
CA ALA A 186 1.11 -14.40 4.29
C ALA A 186 1.30 -15.91 4.07
N VAL A 187 1.53 -16.32 2.82
CA VAL A 187 1.86 -17.71 2.47
C VAL A 187 3.17 -18.12 3.15
N PHE A 188 4.21 -17.29 3.04
CA PHE A 188 5.50 -17.53 3.69
C PHE A 188 5.37 -17.74 5.20
N ASN A 189 4.64 -16.86 5.89
CA ASN A 189 4.38 -16.99 7.33
C ASN A 189 3.63 -18.27 7.69
N THR A 190 2.70 -18.69 6.84
CA THR A 190 1.95 -19.94 7.06
C THR A 190 2.86 -21.14 6.94
N PHE A 191 3.77 -21.18 5.97
CA PHE A 191 4.78 -22.23 5.89
C PHE A 191 5.75 -22.17 7.07
N PHE A 192 6.20 -20.97 7.45
CA PHE A 192 7.12 -20.75 8.56
C PHE A 192 6.57 -21.22 9.91
N SER A 193 5.30 -20.95 10.19
CA SER A 193 4.66 -21.36 11.45
C SER A 193 4.42 -22.86 11.54
N ASN A 194 4.32 -23.55 10.40
CA ASN A 194 4.20 -25.02 10.33
C ASN A 194 5.57 -25.75 10.29
N LEU A 195 6.68 -25.02 10.15
CA LEU A 195 8.02 -25.59 10.16
C LEU A 195 8.51 -25.86 11.58
N SER A 196 9.18 -27.00 11.76
CA SER A 196 9.82 -27.34 13.04
C SER A 196 10.85 -26.28 13.45
N PRO A 197 11.01 -25.94 14.74
CA PRO A 197 11.85 -24.84 15.22
C PRO A 197 13.31 -24.88 14.72
N THR A 198 13.82 -26.06 14.42
CA THR A 198 15.17 -26.28 13.89
C THR A 198 15.39 -25.70 12.49
N TYR A 199 14.35 -25.66 11.64
CA TYR A 199 14.45 -25.19 10.25
C TYR A 199 13.98 -23.75 10.05
N GLN A 200 13.26 -23.19 11.01
CA GLN A 200 12.82 -21.79 11.02
C GLN A 200 13.95 -20.78 10.76
N PRO A 201 15.12 -20.82 11.44
CA PRO A 201 16.20 -19.86 11.17
C PRO A 201 16.78 -19.98 9.76
N LEU A 202 16.83 -21.20 9.21
CA LEU A 202 17.28 -21.45 7.83
C LEU A 202 16.28 -20.87 6.81
N PHE A 203 14.99 -20.96 7.09
CA PHE A 203 13.92 -20.41 6.26
C PHE A 203 13.84 -18.88 6.37
N ALA A 204 14.13 -18.30 7.54
CA ALA A 204 14.19 -16.84 7.72
C ALA A 204 15.30 -16.18 6.87
N LEU A 205 16.40 -16.91 6.62
CA LEU A 205 17.50 -16.47 5.74
C LEU A 205 17.10 -16.36 4.26
N LEU A 206 15.99 -16.97 3.82
CA LEU A 206 15.48 -16.79 2.45
C LEU A 206 15.01 -15.37 2.19
N ILE A 207 14.51 -14.65 3.20
CA ILE A 207 14.03 -13.26 3.05
C ILE A 207 15.13 -12.32 2.52
N PRO A 208 16.31 -12.22 3.15
CA PRO A 208 17.41 -11.42 2.60
C PRO A 208 17.93 -11.95 1.26
N VAL A 209 17.87 -13.26 1.00
CA VAL A 209 18.26 -13.83 -0.31
C VAL A 209 17.30 -13.38 -1.42
N PHE A 210 15.99 -13.40 -1.20
CA PHE A 210 15.02 -12.85 -2.16
C PHE A 210 15.22 -11.36 -2.39
N LYS A 211 15.55 -10.61 -1.33
CA LYS A 211 15.84 -9.17 -1.41
C LYS A 211 17.08 -8.88 -2.28
N VAL A 212 18.11 -9.72 -2.22
CA VAL A 212 19.34 -9.58 -3.03
C VAL A 212 19.19 -10.16 -4.44
N ALA A 213 18.37 -11.21 -4.61
CA ALA A 213 18.14 -11.85 -5.90
C ALA A 213 17.16 -11.07 -6.78
N GLY A 214 16.18 -10.39 -6.18
CA GLY A 214 15.26 -9.47 -6.87
C GLY A 214 15.90 -8.15 -7.27
N ASP A 215 17.15 -7.90 -6.87
CA ASP A 215 17.92 -6.76 -7.33
C ASP A 215 18.30 -6.96 -8.82
N PRO A 216 17.81 -6.09 -9.74
CA PRO A 216 18.12 -6.20 -11.17
C PRO A 216 19.62 -6.08 -11.49
N ALA A 217 20.45 -5.58 -10.56
CA ALA A 217 21.91 -5.56 -10.71
C ALA A 217 22.55 -6.95 -10.61
N THR A 218 21.96 -7.87 -9.85
CA THR A 218 22.42 -9.26 -9.68
C THR A 218 22.03 -10.13 -10.88
N LEU A 219 20.84 -9.89 -11.43
CA LEU A 219 20.36 -10.52 -12.66
C LEU A 219 21.14 -10.07 -13.90
N ARG A 220 21.47 -8.77 -14.04
CA ARG A 220 22.35 -8.31 -15.14
C ARG A 220 23.78 -8.82 -15.04
N ARG A 221 24.31 -9.06 -13.83
CA ARG A 221 25.62 -9.69 -13.65
C ARG A 221 25.63 -11.14 -14.13
N LYS A 222 24.57 -11.91 -13.89
CA LYS A 222 24.45 -13.29 -14.42
C LYS A 222 24.32 -13.34 -15.95
N VAL A 223 23.63 -12.37 -16.56
CA VAL A 223 23.54 -12.28 -18.03
C VAL A 223 24.87 -11.85 -18.65
N ARG A 224 25.59 -10.90 -18.02
CA ARG A 224 26.91 -10.46 -18.51
C ARG A 224 27.99 -11.55 -18.38
N PHE A 225 27.93 -12.42 -17.37
CA PHE A 225 28.83 -13.58 -17.23
C PHE A 225 28.51 -14.76 -18.16
N ARG A 226 27.38 -14.75 -18.86
CA ARG A 226 27.00 -15.79 -19.83
C ARG A 226 27.42 -15.43 -21.27
N TRP A 227 28.04 -14.27 -21.46
CA TRP A 227 28.54 -13.75 -22.74
C TRP A 227 29.99 -13.20 -22.62
N SER A 228 30.78 -13.79 -21.73
CA SER A 228 32.24 -13.65 -21.65
C SER A 228 32.86 -15.04 -21.55
#